data_AF-A0A3M9XQ24-F1
#
_entry.id   AF-A0A3M9XQ24-F1
#
_cell.length_a   1.000
_cell.length_b   1.000
_cell.length_c   1.000
_cell.angle_alpha   90.00
_cell.angle_beta   90.00
_cell.angle_gamma   90.00
#
_symmetry.space_group_name_H-M   'P 1'
#
loop_
_entity.id
_entity.type
_entity.pdbx_description
1 polymer ?
#
loop_
_entity_poly.entity_id
_entity_poly.type
_entity_poly.pdbx_seq_one_letter_code
_entity_poly.pdbx_strand_id
1 'polypeptide(L)'
;MFKFFIIAVAVAAAGFSAYYAFRRSPVCSADGKYMATQSDCEAWGFNPDVCTQAIEKARAVVARAAPKSETMFQCEVRFSDCFEAQDGGFSPRPSFCLRPNKGADPLEVRYLEYESDRMNRKKTKEVRVE
;
A
#
# COMPACT_ATOMS: atom_id res chain seq x y z
N MET A 1 -8.56 -31.65 -18.76
CA MET A 1 -8.31 -30.19 -18.67
C MET A 1 -8.70 -29.58 -17.32
N PHE A 2 -9.90 -29.84 -16.77
CA PHE A 2 -10.35 -29.25 -15.49
C PHE A 2 -9.42 -29.49 -14.28
N LYS A 3 -8.87 -30.70 -14.13
CA LYS A 3 -7.91 -31.02 -13.05
C LYS A 3 -6.63 -30.18 -13.10
N PHE A 4 -6.11 -29.89 -14.30
CA PHE A 4 -4.92 -29.04 -14.45
C PHE A 4 -5.20 -27.58 -14.09
N PHE A 5 -6.40 -27.08 -14.41
CA PHE A 5 -6.83 -25.75 -13.97
C PHE A 5 -6.94 -25.65 -12.45
N ILE A 6 -7.52 -26.64 -11.78
CA ILE A 6 -7.64 -26.64 -10.31
C ILE A 6 -6.25 -26.65 -9.66
N ILE A 7 -5.32 -27.47 -10.16
CA ILE A 7 -3.95 -27.53 -9.65
C ILE A 7 -3.24 -26.19 -9.88
N ALA A 8 -3.39 -25.57 -11.05
CA ALA A 8 -2.78 -24.27 -11.35
C ALA A 8 -3.30 -23.16 -10.41
N VAL A 9 -4.61 -23.12 -10.15
CA VAL A 9 -5.21 -22.15 -9.22
C VAL A 9 -4.72 -22.39 -7.79
N ALA A 10 -4.65 -23.65 -7.35
CA ALA A 10 -4.15 -23.99 -6.01
C ALA A 10 -2.67 -23.61 -5.83
N VAL A 11 -1.82 -23.86 -6.83
CA VAL A 11 -0.40 -23.48 -6.79
C VAL A 11 -0.23 -21.96 -6.82
N ALA A 12 -1.03 -21.24 -7.62
CA ALA A 12 -1.01 -19.78 -7.64
C ALA A 12 -1.43 -19.19 -6.28
N ALA A 13 -2.51 -19.69 -5.68
CA ALA A 13 -2.97 -19.25 -4.36
C ALA A 13 -1.96 -19.56 -3.25
N ALA A 14 -1.34 -20.75 -3.28
CA ALA A 14 -0.31 -21.14 -2.32
C ALA A 14 0.97 -20.31 -2.48
N GLY A 15 1.42 -20.09 -3.71
CA GLY A 15 2.57 -19.23 -4.01
C GLY A 15 2.34 -17.79 -3.58
N PHE A 16 1.13 -17.25 -3.80
CA PHE A 16 0.73 -15.93 -3.36
C PHE A 16 0.70 -15.82 -1.83
N SER A 17 0.11 -16.82 -1.15
CA SER A 17 0.04 -16.86 0.31
C SER A 17 1.43 -16.95 0.95
N ALA A 18 2.31 -17.81 0.41
CA ALA A 18 3.68 -17.94 0.85
C ALA A 18 4.48 -16.65 0.61
N TYR A 19 4.34 -16.02 -0.56
CA TYR A 19 5.00 -14.75 -0.86
C TYR A 19 4.60 -13.67 0.15
N TYR A 20 3.32 -13.54 0.50
CA TYR A 20 2.86 -12.58 1.50
C TYR A 20 3.29 -12.93 2.94
N ALA A 21 3.36 -14.22 3.29
CA ALA A 21 3.83 -14.66 4.60
C ALA A 21 5.35 -14.43 4.79
N PHE A 22 6.15 -14.60 3.73
CA PHE A 22 7.61 -14.45 3.78
C PHE A 22 8.12 -13.07 3.39
N ARG A 23 7.32 -12.27 2.68
CA ARG A 23 7.63 -10.85 2.45
C ARG A 23 7.64 -10.17 3.82
N ARG A 24 8.78 -9.56 4.17
CA ARG A 24 8.89 -8.63 5.30
C ARG A 24 8.01 -7.42 5.02
N SER A 25 6.71 -7.57 5.22
CA SER A 25 5.75 -6.49 5.27
C SER A 25 5.83 -5.86 6.67
N PRO A 26 5.62 -4.56 6.78
CA PRO A 26 5.63 -3.88 8.07
C PRO A 26 4.54 -4.47 8.95
N VAL A 27 4.88 -4.73 10.21
CA VAL A 27 3.88 -5.18 11.18
C VAL A 27 2.95 -4.00 11.45
N CYS A 28 1.71 -4.11 10.97
CA CYS A 28 0.64 -3.19 11.34
C CYS A 28 0.39 -3.29 12.85
N SER A 29 0.13 -2.16 13.51
CA SER A 29 -0.29 -2.20 14.91
C SER A 29 -1.56 -3.05 15.07
N ALA A 30 -1.55 -3.96 16.05
CA ALA A 30 -2.71 -4.70 16.53
C ALA A 30 -3.51 -5.43 15.42
N ASP A 31 -2.93 -6.51 14.91
CA ASP A 31 -3.53 -7.50 13.98
C ASP A 31 -4.04 -6.95 12.63
N GLY A 32 -3.62 -5.73 12.25
CA GLY A 32 -3.92 -5.16 10.94
C GLY A 32 -3.22 -5.88 9.80
N LYS A 33 -3.77 -5.79 8.60
CA LYS A 33 -3.16 -6.24 7.34
C LYS A 33 -2.63 -5.03 6.58
N TYR A 34 -1.37 -5.10 6.18
CA TYR A 34 -0.72 -4.06 5.39
C TYR A 34 -1.16 -4.16 3.94
N MET A 35 -1.53 -3.02 3.36
CA MET A 35 -2.06 -2.91 2.00
C MET A 35 -1.45 -1.69 1.31
N ALA A 36 -1.07 -1.84 0.05
CA ALA A 36 -0.63 -0.74 -0.80
C ALA A 36 -1.54 -0.53 -2.01
N THR A 37 -2.30 -1.56 -2.39
CA THR A 37 -3.15 -1.56 -3.59
C THR A 37 -4.53 -2.16 -3.31
N GLN A 38 -5.47 -1.91 -4.21
CA GLN A 38 -6.80 -2.52 -4.16
C GLN A 38 -6.72 -4.05 -4.26
N SER A 39 -5.86 -4.58 -5.13
CA SER A 39 -5.64 -6.02 -5.26
C SER A 39 -5.13 -6.65 -3.97
N ASP A 40 -4.26 -5.95 -3.22
CA ASP A 40 -3.80 -6.45 -1.92
C ASP A 40 -4.96 -6.53 -0.93
N CYS A 41 -5.84 -5.53 -0.95
CA CYS A 41 -7.00 -5.47 -0.07
C CYS A 41 -8.01 -6.59 -0.34
N GLU A 42 -8.35 -6.80 -1.61
CA GLU A 42 -9.24 -7.88 -2.03
C GLU A 42 -8.63 -9.26 -1.77
N ALA A 43 -7.31 -9.41 -1.95
CA ALA A 43 -6.62 -10.67 -1.67
C ALA A 43 -6.62 -11.04 -0.17
N TRP A 44 -6.71 -10.05 0.72
CA TRP A 44 -6.93 -10.29 2.15
C TRP A 44 -8.40 -10.64 2.50
N GLY A 45 -9.30 -10.63 1.51
CA GLY A 45 -10.71 -11.01 1.67
C GLY A 45 -11.62 -9.86 2.10
N PHE A 46 -11.19 -8.61 1.95
CA PHE A 46 -12.04 -7.45 2.22
C PHE A 46 -13.00 -7.18 1.04
N ASN A 47 -14.16 -6.59 1.35
CA ASN A 47 -15.11 -6.18 0.33
C ASN A 47 -14.50 -5.07 -0.55
N PRO A 48 -14.61 -5.15 -1.90
CA PRO A 48 -14.14 -4.10 -2.82
C PRO A 48 -14.56 -2.68 -2.43
N ASP A 49 -15.79 -2.48 -1.94
CA ASP A 49 -16.26 -1.15 -1.52
C ASP A 49 -15.48 -0.62 -0.31
N VAL A 50 -15.13 -1.51 0.63
CA VAL A 50 -14.31 -1.18 1.80
C VAL A 50 -12.89 -0.84 1.38
N CYS A 51 -12.35 -1.58 0.40
CA CYS A 51 -11.02 -1.34 -0.15
C CYS A 51 -10.93 0.03 -0.83
N THR A 52 -11.89 0.37 -1.69
CA THR A 52 -11.94 1.67 -2.36
C THR A 52 -12.04 2.81 -1.33
N GLN A 53 -12.98 2.72 -0.38
CA GLN A 53 -13.13 3.74 0.65
C GLN A 53 -11.88 3.90 1.51
N ALA A 54 -11.21 2.81 1.87
CA ALA A 54 -9.99 2.85 2.66
C ALA A 54 -8.83 3.51 1.91
N ILE A 55 -8.69 3.21 0.61
CA ILE A 55 -7.70 3.84 -0.26
C ILE A 55 -7.96 5.34 -0.38
N GLU A 56 -9.20 5.74 -0.61
CA GLU A 56 -9.59 7.15 -0.72
C GLU A 56 -9.32 7.90 0.58
N LYS A 57 -9.69 7.32 1.73
CA LYS A 57 -9.38 7.89 3.05
C LYS A 57 -7.88 8.01 3.28
N ALA A 58 -7.11 6.97 2.97
CA ALA A 58 -5.66 7.00 3.11
C ALA A 58 -5.01 8.06 2.19
N ARG A 59 -5.51 8.20 0.96
CA ARG A 59 -5.05 9.26 0.03
C ARG A 59 -5.38 10.65 0.56
N ALA A 60 -6.57 10.85 1.11
CA ALA A 60 -6.95 12.13 1.71
C ALA A 60 -6.06 12.50 2.92
N VAL A 61 -5.68 11.51 3.75
CA VAL A 61 -4.75 11.70 4.87
C VAL A 61 -3.36 12.10 4.35
N VAL A 62 -2.82 11.35 3.37
CA VAL A 62 -1.50 11.67 2.81
C VAL A 62 -1.47 13.00 2.06
N ALA A 63 -2.50 13.32 1.29
CA ALA A 63 -2.58 14.61 0.57
C ALA A 63 -2.51 15.82 1.51
N ARG A 64 -2.95 15.66 2.77
CA ARG A 64 -2.90 16.71 3.81
C ARG A 64 -1.56 16.77 4.53
N ALA A 65 -0.94 15.62 4.79
CA ALA A 65 0.23 15.53 5.65
C ALA A 65 1.57 15.47 4.89
N ALA A 66 1.59 14.90 3.68
CA ALA A 66 2.81 14.68 2.94
C ALA A 66 3.20 15.90 2.09
N PRO A 67 4.51 16.04 1.77
CA PRO A 67 4.99 17.12 0.90
C PRO A 67 4.34 17.02 -0.48
N LYS A 68 3.79 18.14 -0.96
CA LYS A 68 3.26 18.25 -2.32
C LYS A 68 4.37 18.61 -3.30
N SER A 69 4.34 17.99 -4.46
CA SER A 69 5.19 18.32 -5.59
C SER A 69 4.36 18.91 -6.72
N GLU A 70 4.91 19.85 -7.47
CA GLU A 70 4.18 20.47 -8.59
C GLU A 70 4.08 19.54 -9.79
N THR A 71 5.08 18.68 -9.97
CA THR A 71 5.16 17.74 -11.09
C THR A 71 5.31 16.31 -10.61
N MET A 72 4.82 15.37 -11.41
CA MET A 72 4.95 13.93 -11.15
C MET A 72 6.42 13.53 -11.01
N PHE A 73 7.29 14.09 -11.86
CA PHE A 73 8.73 13.82 -11.82
C PHE A 73 9.37 14.22 -10.49
N GLN A 74 9.05 15.41 -9.96
CA GLN A 74 9.56 15.85 -8.65
C GLN A 74 9.11 14.92 -7.53
N CYS A 75 7.89 14.38 -7.62
CA CYS A 75 7.37 13.43 -6.66
C CYS A 75 8.11 12.09 -6.74
N GLU A 76 8.25 11.51 -7.94
CA GLU A 76 8.91 10.20 -8.15
C GLU A 76 10.41 10.20 -7.87
N VAL A 77 11.06 11.37 -7.86
CA VAL A 77 12.46 11.48 -7.42
C VAL A 77 12.58 11.26 -5.91
N ARG A 78 11.57 11.67 -5.13
CA ARG A 78 11.54 11.62 -3.67
C ARG A 78 10.80 10.40 -3.12
N PHE A 79 9.78 9.92 -3.82
CA PHE A 79 8.89 8.87 -3.35
C PHE A 79 8.81 7.73 -4.36
N SER A 80 8.52 6.51 -3.88
CA SER A 80 8.52 5.34 -4.77
C SER A 80 7.38 5.34 -5.79
N ASP A 81 6.25 5.93 -5.43
CA ASP A 81 5.02 5.94 -6.22
C ASP A 81 4.22 7.19 -5.83
N CYS A 82 3.53 7.78 -6.80
CA CYS A 82 2.86 9.07 -6.66
C CYS A 82 1.45 9.03 -7.26
N PHE A 83 0.61 9.95 -6.80
CA PHE A 83 -0.72 10.18 -7.34
C PHE A 83 -1.02 11.67 -7.37
N GLU A 84 -1.89 12.08 -8.29
CA GLU A 84 -2.40 13.44 -8.34
C GLU A 84 -3.46 13.64 -7.26
N ALA A 85 -3.23 14.61 -6.38
CA ALA A 85 -4.17 14.94 -5.31
C ALA A 85 -5.33 15.80 -5.85
N GLN A 86 -6.51 15.67 -5.27
CA GLN A 86 -7.71 16.41 -5.72
C GLN A 86 -7.58 17.93 -5.59
N ASP A 87 -6.68 18.40 -4.72
CA ASP A 87 -6.39 19.81 -4.49
C ASP A 87 -5.22 20.33 -5.33
N GLY A 88 -4.78 19.54 -6.32
CA GLY A 88 -3.69 19.85 -7.23
C GLY A 88 -2.33 19.40 -6.71
N GLY A 89 -1.44 19.10 -7.65
CA GLY A 89 -0.10 18.60 -7.38
C GLY A 89 -0.05 17.10 -7.10
N PHE A 90 1.15 16.61 -6.81
CA PHE A 90 1.47 15.20 -6.67
C PHE A 90 1.89 14.89 -5.24
N SER A 91 1.29 13.84 -4.69
CA SER A 91 1.56 13.31 -3.35
C SER A 91 1.97 11.84 -3.45
N PRO A 92 2.74 11.32 -2.48
CA PRO A 92 3.16 9.92 -2.50
C PRO A 92 1.97 8.99 -2.31
N ARG A 93 1.99 7.83 -2.97
CA ARG A 93 0.93 6.83 -2.80
C ARG A 93 0.97 6.26 -1.37
N PRO A 94 -0.16 6.28 -0.63
CA PRO A 94 -0.21 5.69 0.70
C PRO A 94 -0.13 4.17 0.65
N SER A 95 0.50 3.62 1.68
CA SER A 95 0.20 2.29 2.18
C SER A 95 -0.49 2.42 3.54
N PHE A 96 -1.36 1.48 3.86
CA PHE A 96 -2.16 1.57 5.07
C PHE A 96 -2.46 0.21 5.67
N CYS A 97 -2.86 0.23 6.94
CA CYS A 97 -3.25 -0.93 7.70
C CYS A 97 -4.76 -0.96 7.89
N LEU A 98 -5.41 -2.06 7.46
CA LEU A 98 -6.82 -2.32 7.76
C LEU A 98 -6.97 -3.48 8.73
N ARG A 99 -7.95 -3.39 9.63
CA ARG A 99 -8.33 -4.51 10.50
C ARG A 99 -9.67 -5.08 10.04
N PRO A 100 -9.80 -6.43 9.99
CA PRO A 100 -11.11 -7.04 9.81
C PRO A 100 -12.07 -6.57 10.91
N ASN A 101 -13.32 -6.28 10.56
CA ASN A 101 -14.39 -5.82 11.47
C ASN A 101 -14.30 -4.37 12.00
N LYS A 102 -13.34 -3.54 11.52
CA LYS A 102 -13.25 -2.10 11.84
C LYS A 102 -13.71 -1.19 10.70
N GLY A 103 -14.23 -1.75 9.61
CA GLY A 103 -14.69 -1.00 8.44
C GLY A 103 -13.55 -0.49 7.56
N ALA A 104 -13.81 0.59 6.81
CA ALA A 104 -12.88 1.18 5.84
C ALA A 104 -11.93 2.21 6.46
N ASP A 105 -11.85 2.31 7.78
CA ASP A 105 -10.98 3.30 8.44
C ASP A 105 -9.55 2.74 8.57
N PRO A 106 -8.55 3.38 7.91
CA PRO A 106 -7.16 2.95 8.02
C PRO A 106 -6.64 3.25 9.43
N LEU A 107 -6.07 2.24 10.09
CA LEU A 107 -5.49 2.37 11.44
C LEU A 107 -4.15 3.09 11.43
N GLU A 108 -3.36 2.83 10.40
CA GLU A 108 -2.08 3.48 10.16
C GLU A 108 -1.98 3.79 8.68
N VAL A 109 -1.49 4.98 8.36
CA VAL A 109 -1.19 5.40 7.00
C VAL A 109 0.29 5.69 6.93
N ARG A 110 0.94 5.23 5.88
CA ARG A 110 2.37 5.34 5.63
C ARG A 110 2.61 5.69 4.16
N TYR A 111 3.79 6.17 3.85
CA TYR A 111 4.26 6.30 2.49
C TYR A 111 5.74 5.92 2.39
N LEU A 112 6.20 5.63 1.16
CA LEU A 112 7.57 5.23 0.89
C LEU A 112 8.37 6.41 0.33
N GLU A 113 9.35 6.87 1.09
CA GLU A 113 10.31 7.91 0.68
C GLU A 113 11.66 7.27 0.34
N TYR A 114 12.32 7.75 -0.72
CA TYR A 114 13.66 7.32 -1.07
C TYR A 114 14.67 7.93 -0.09
N GLU A 115 15.43 7.08 0.57
CA GLU A 115 16.59 7.44 1.38
C GLU A 115 17.85 6.90 0.69
N SER A 116 18.90 7.71 0.65
CA SER A 116 20.22 7.26 0.21
C SER A 116 20.90 6.51 1.36
N ASP A 117 21.15 5.21 1.18
CA ASP A 117 21.97 4.45 2.13
C ASP A 117 23.44 4.89 2.05
N ARG A 118 24.28 4.53 3.04
CA ARG A 118 25.73 4.81 3.09
C ARG A 118 26.49 4.34 1.84
N MET A 119 25.89 3.46 1.04
CA MET A 119 26.42 2.97 -0.24
C MET A 119 25.78 3.63 -1.47
N ASN A 120 25.12 4.79 -1.33
CA ASN A 120 24.40 5.52 -2.39
C ASN A 120 23.35 4.69 -3.14
N ARG A 121 22.82 3.64 -2.49
CA ARG A 121 21.70 2.86 -3.03
C ARG A 121 20.40 3.57 -2.66
N LYS A 122 19.49 3.73 -3.63
CA LYS A 122 18.12 4.14 -3.35
C LYS A 122 17.44 3.03 -2.56
N LYS A 123 17.16 3.30 -1.28
CA LYS A 123 16.39 2.41 -0.42
C LYS A 123 15.09 3.13 -0.06
N THR A 124 13.98 2.42 -0.07
CA THR A 124 12.71 2.99 0.38
C THR A 124 12.64 2.90 1.91
N LYS A 125 12.32 4.02 2.55
CA LYS A 125 12.01 4.15 3.96
C LYS A 125 10.53 4.41 4.11
N GLU A 126 9.93 3.78 5.12
CA GLU A 126 8.53 4.04 5.45
C GLU A 126 8.43 5.22 6.38
N VAL A 127 7.61 6.19 6.01
CA VAL A 127 7.26 7.33 6.86
C VAL A 127 5.81 7.17 7.28
N ARG A 128 5.58 7.15 8.59
CA ARG A 128 4.24 7.08 9.18
C ARG A 128 3.62 8.48 9.17
N VAL A 129 2.36 8.54 8.74
CA VAL A 129 1.52 9.74 8.87
C VAL A 129 0.74 9.62 10.18
N GLU A 130 0.90 10.60 11.05
CA GLU A 130 0.16 10.73 12.32
C GLU A 130 -1.13 11.53 12.13
#